data_AF-A0A1G0II98-F1
#
_entry.id   AF-A0A1G0II98-F1
#
_cell.length_a   1.000
_cell.length_b   1.000
_cell.length_c   1.000
_cell.angle_alpha   90.00
_cell.angle_beta   90.00
_cell.angle_gamma   90.00
#
_symmetry.space_group_name_H-M   'P 1'
#
loop_
_entity.id
_entity.type
_entity.pdbx_description
1 polymer ?
#
loop_
_entity_poly.entity_id
_entity_poly.type
_entity_poly.pdbx_seq_one_letter_code
_entity_poly.pdbx_strand_id
1 'polypeptide(L)'
;MNWTINSTKVADKQAAKLSEKIMLKLRLLFMDLATKGPAVSEWPNYGKLRGIKGDKRHCHLQSGKPTYVCCWEVVDKKRKIIEV
;
A
#
# COMPACT_ATOMS: atom_id res chain seq x y z
N MET A 1 -4.38 4.56 -17.90
CA MET A 1 -5.10 5.47 -16.97
C MET A 1 -4.70 5.07 -15.56
N ASN A 2 -3.98 5.95 -14.86
CA ASN A 2 -3.33 5.61 -13.59
C ASN A 2 -4.22 5.93 -12.39
N TRP A 3 -4.00 5.24 -11.27
CA TRP A 3 -4.57 5.55 -9.97
C TRP A 3 -3.75 6.64 -9.28
N THR A 4 -4.43 7.55 -8.59
CA THR A 4 -3.81 8.55 -7.72
C THR A 4 -3.59 7.93 -6.35
N ILE A 5 -2.33 7.95 -5.89
CA ILE A 5 -1.93 7.42 -4.59
C ILE A 5 -1.65 8.62 -3.67
N ASN A 6 -2.43 8.75 -2.61
CA ASN A 6 -2.21 9.73 -1.56
C ASN A 6 -1.59 9.02 -0.35
N SER A 7 -0.56 9.61 0.25
CA SER A 7 -0.05 9.15 1.54
C SER A 7 -0.60 10.02 2.67
N THR A 8 -0.92 9.37 3.79
CA THR A 8 -1.24 10.08 5.02
C THR A 8 0.04 10.64 5.67
N LYS A 9 -0.09 11.70 6.47
CA LYS A 9 1.03 12.24 7.27
C LYS A 9 1.63 11.19 8.21
N VAL A 10 0.86 10.19 8.63
CA VAL A 10 1.33 9.10 9.48
C VAL A 10 2.16 8.12 8.65
N ALA A 11 1.69 7.74 7.47
CA ALA A 11 2.44 6.89 6.54
C ALA A 11 3.77 7.54 6.14
N ASP A 12 3.79 8.84 5.83
CA ASP A 12 5.03 9.56 5.50
C ASP A 12 6.06 9.52 6.64
N LYS A 13 5.59 9.77 7.88
CA LYS A 13 6.45 9.71 9.08
C LYS A 13 6.99 8.30 9.35
N GLN A 14 6.23 7.26 9.03
CA GLN A 14 6.68 5.88 9.16
C GLN A 14 7.65 5.51 8.04
N ALA A 15 7.37 5.93 6.80
CA ALA A 15 8.22 5.72 5.64
C ALA A 15 9.60 6.35 5.81
N ALA A 16 9.68 7.53 6.44
CA ALA A 16 10.94 8.22 6.74
C ALA A 16 11.90 7.42 7.66
N LYS A 17 11.40 6.39 8.37
CA LYS A 17 12.20 5.54 9.27
C LYS A 17 12.62 4.22 8.62
N LEU A 18 12.21 3.97 7.37
CA LEU A 18 12.53 2.74 6.67
C LEU A 18 13.99 2.74 6.21
N SER A 19 14.60 1.56 6.20
CA SER A 19 15.85 1.38 5.47
C SER A 19 15.61 1.55 3.97
N GLU A 20 16.67 1.90 3.24
CA GLU A 20 16.62 2.11 1.79
C GLU A 20 16.00 0.92 1.06
N LYS A 21 16.36 -0.31 1.46
CA LYS A 21 15.83 -1.55 0.89
C LYS A 21 14.30 -1.65 1.01
N ILE A 22 13.73 -1.30 2.16
CA ILE A 22 12.27 -1.34 2.36
C ILE A 22 11.61 -0.16 1.65
N MET A 23 12.26 1.00 1.63
CA MET A 23 11.78 2.16 0.89
C MET A 23 11.66 1.89 -0.61
N LEU A 24 12.62 1.19 -1.22
CA LEU A 24 12.55 0.76 -2.61
C LEU A 24 11.37 -0.16 -2.89
N LYS A 25 11.08 -1.09 -1.97
CA LYS A 25 9.89 -1.94 -2.07
C LYS A 25 8.59 -1.13 -1.95
N LEU A 26 8.52 -0.17 -1.02
CA LEU A 26 7.35 0.70 -0.90
C LEU A 26 7.12 1.53 -2.18
N ARG A 27 8.20 2.04 -2.80
CA ARG A 27 8.11 2.75 -4.09
C ARG A 27 7.63 1.84 -5.21
N LEU A 28 8.15 0.62 -5.29
CA LEU A 28 7.69 -0.37 -6.27
C LEU A 28 6.19 -0.68 -6.09
N LEU A 29 5.74 -0.83 -4.84
CA LEU A 29 4.32 -1.00 -4.54
C LEU A 29 3.49 0.20 -5.00
N PHE A 30 3.97 1.43 -4.78
CA PHE A 30 3.26 2.64 -5.23
C PHE A 30 3.14 2.68 -6.76
N MET A 31 4.17 2.26 -7.48
CA MET A 31 4.13 2.13 -8.94
C MET A 31 3.10 1.09 -9.39
N ASP A 32 3.06 -0.07 -8.71
CA ASP A 32 2.07 -1.11 -9.00
C ASP A 32 0.65 -0.65 -8.69
N LEU A 33 0.42 -0.01 -7.54
CA LEU A 33 -0.89 0.56 -7.19
C LEU A 33 -1.32 1.63 -8.20
N ALA A 34 -0.39 2.49 -8.64
CA ALA A 34 -0.68 3.52 -9.63
C ALA A 34 -1.03 2.94 -11.01
N THR A 35 -0.42 1.82 -11.40
CA THR A 35 -0.56 1.26 -12.76
C THR A 35 -1.64 0.16 -12.84
N LYS A 36 -1.64 -0.77 -11.89
CA LYS A 36 -2.53 -1.94 -11.84
C LYS A 36 -3.78 -1.69 -10.99
N GLY A 37 -3.71 -0.71 -10.08
CA GLY A 37 -4.78 -0.42 -9.13
C GLY A 37 -4.67 -1.18 -7.82
N PRO A 38 -5.73 -1.19 -7.00
CA PRO A 38 -5.64 -1.61 -5.60
C PRO A 38 -5.51 -3.12 -5.40
N ALA A 39 -5.61 -3.92 -6.46
CA ALA A 39 -5.51 -5.37 -6.41
C ALA A 39 -4.13 -5.81 -6.90
N VAL A 40 -3.18 -5.91 -5.97
CA VAL A 40 -1.80 -6.32 -6.24
C VAL A 40 -1.56 -7.74 -5.71
N SER A 41 -2.29 -8.71 -6.26
CA SER A 41 -2.28 -10.10 -5.77
C SER A 41 -0.93 -10.81 -5.84
N GLU A 42 -0.03 -10.33 -6.67
CA GLU A 42 1.35 -10.80 -6.78
C GLU A 42 2.23 -10.40 -5.58
N TRP A 43 1.80 -9.43 -4.77
CA TRP A 43 2.57 -9.00 -3.61
C TRP A 43 2.47 -10.02 -2.46
N PRO A 44 3.58 -10.26 -1.73
CA PRO A 44 3.59 -11.21 -0.62
C PRO A 44 2.52 -10.90 0.42
N ASN A 45 1.77 -11.93 0.83
CA ASN A 45 0.73 -11.84 1.85
C ASN A 45 -0.29 -10.72 1.56
N TYR A 46 -0.62 -10.50 0.28
CA TYR A 46 -1.67 -9.58 -0.10
C TYR A 46 -3.04 -10.09 0.38
N GLY A 47 -3.86 -9.19 0.94
CA GLY A 47 -5.22 -9.51 1.31
C GLY A 47 -6.08 -8.29 1.61
N LYS A 48 -7.40 -8.49 1.58
CA LYS A 48 -8.36 -7.51 2.11
C LYS A 48 -8.44 -7.61 3.62
N LEU A 49 -8.48 -6.48 4.30
CA LEU A 49 -8.76 -6.41 5.73
C LEU A 49 -10.26 -6.67 5.93
N ARG A 50 -10.58 -7.83 6.53
CA ARG A 50 -11.97 -8.24 6.81
C ARG A 50 -12.43 -7.68 8.15
N GLY A 51 -13.75 -7.52 8.33
CA GLY A 51 -14.34 -7.01 9.58
C GLY A 51 -14.21 -5.48 9.76
N ILE A 52 -13.70 -4.77 8.76
CA ILE A 52 -13.58 -3.30 8.76
C ILE A 52 -14.39 -2.76 7.58
N LYS A 53 -15.03 -1.60 7.77
CA LYS A 53 -15.76 -0.90 6.71
C LYS A 53 -14.77 -0.35 5.65
N GLY A 54 -15.16 -0.43 4.39
CA GLY A 54 -14.38 0.09 3.26
C GLY A 54 -13.58 -1.00 2.53
N ASP A 55 -12.98 -0.62 1.40
CA ASP A 55 -12.12 -1.52 0.60
C ASP A 55 -10.66 -1.34 1.06
N LYS A 56 -10.39 -1.83 2.27
CA LYS A 56 -9.07 -1.76 2.92
C LYS A 56 -8.27 -3.02 2.64
N ARG A 57 -6.99 -2.85 2.35
CA ARG A 57 -6.10 -3.88 1.84
C ARG A 57 -4.73 -3.76 2.49
N HIS A 58 -3.97 -4.84 2.44
CA HIS A 58 -2.60 -4.86 2.92
C HIS A 58 -1.75 -5.82 2.09
N CYS A 59 -0.44 -5.61 2.14
CA CYS A 59 0.57 -6.59 1.73
C CYS A 59 1.85 -6.39 2.53
N HIS A 60 2.75 -7.37 2.46
CA HIS A 60 4.02 -7.33 3.18
C HIS A 60 5.13 -6.80 2.28
N LEU A 61 5.82 -5.75 2.72
CA LEU A 61 7.08 -5.29 2.12
C LEU A 61 8.23 -6.20 2.56
N GLN A 62 8.19 -6.66 3.81
CA GLN A 62 9.12 -7.64 4.36
C GLN A 62 8.42 -8.44 5.46
N SER A 63 8.60 -9.76 5.40
CA SER A 63 8.21 -10.66 6.48
C SER A 63 9.41 -10.94 7.39
N GLY A 64 9.15 -11.35 8.64
CA GLY A 64 10.19 -11.71 9.61
C GLY A 64 10.30 -10.71 10.77
N LYS A 65 11.49 -10.57 11.36
CA LYS A 65 11.72 -9.64 12.47
C LYS A 65 12.82 -8.65 12.07
N PRO A 66 12.48 -7.37 11.75
CA PRO A 66 11.14 -6.77 11.76
C PRO A 66 10.28 -7.12 10.54
N THR A 67 8.94 -7.12 10.72
CA THR A 67 7.94 -7.22 9.64
C THR A 67 7.48 -5.82 9.27
N TYR A 68 7.43 -5.54 7.96
CA TYR A 68 6.91 -4.29 7.40
C TYR A 68 5.70 -4.59 6.51
N VAL A 69 4.56 -4.01 6.86
CA VAL A 69 3.29 -4.15 6.14
C VAL A 69 2.89 -2.78 5.61
N CYS A 70 2.46 -2.73 4.35
CA CYS A 70 1.80 -1.57 3.79
C CYS A 70 0.30 -1.83 3.77
N CYS A 71 -0.50 -0.88 4.25
CA CYS A 71 -1.95 -0.93 4.25
C CYS A 71 -2.48 0.24 3.43
N TRP A 72 -3.59 0.06 2.72
CA TRP A 72 -4.23 1.14 1.96
C TRP A 72 -5.73 0.94 1.83
N GLU A 73 -6.43 2.00 1.46
CA GLU A 73 -7.86 2.02 1.21
C GLU A 73 -8.18 2.58 -0.17
N VAL A 74 -9.17 1.98 -0.83
CA VAL A 74 -9.75 2.56 -2.05
C VAL A 74 -10.81 3.58 -1.67
N VAL A 75 -10.45 4.86 -1.64
CA VAL A 75 -11.34 5.94 -1.19
C VAL A 75 -12.35 6.35 -2.27
N ASP A 76 -11.97 6.31 -3.55
CA ASP A 76 -12.88 6.59 -4.66
C ASP A 76 -12.54 5.73 -5.89
N LYS A 77 -13.43 4.81 -6.24
CA LYS A 77 -13.26 3.92 -7.40
C LYS A 77 -13.48 4.63 -8.74
N LYS A 78 -14.36 5.64 -8.79
CA LYS A 78 -14.65 6.39 -10.02
C LYS A 78 -13.50 7.32 -10.35
N ARG A 79 -12.96 8.02 -9.35
CA ARG A 79 -11.80 8.91 -9.47
C ARG A 79 -10.46 8.18 -9.37
N LYS A 80 -10.48 6.87 -9.11
CA LYS A 80 -9.29 6.00 -8.98
C LYS A 80 -8.30 6.52 -7.94
N ILE A 81 -8.78 6.80 -6.73
CA ILE A 81 -7.98 7.29 -5.62
C ILE A 81 -7.75 6.17 -4.60
N ILE A 82 -6.50 5.99 -4.21
CA ILE A 82 -6.05 5.12 -3.13
C ILE A 82 -5.37 6.00 -2.07
N GLU A 83 -5.65 5.71 -0.80
CA GLU A 83 -4.97 6.33 0.34
C GLU A 83 -4.16 5.29 1.11
N VAL A 84 -2.90 5.59 1.39
CA VAL A 84 -1.93 4.77 2.11
C VAL A 84 -1.66 5.34 3.50
#